data_AF-A0A2H0QRG5-F1
#
_entry.id   AF-A0A2H0QRG5-F1
#
_cell.length_a   1.000
_cell.length_b   1.000
_cell.length_c   1.000
_cell.angle_alpha   90.00
_cell.angle_beta   90.00
_cell.angle_gamma   90.00
#
_symmetry.space_group_name_H-M   'P 1'
#
loop_
_entity.id
_entity.type
_entity.pdbx_description
1 polymer ?
#
loop_
_entity_poly.entity_id
_entity_poly.type
_entity_poly.pdbx_seq_one_letter_code
_entity_poly.pdbx_strand_id
1 'polypeptide(L)'
;MLLSLFIGLMSQVWSNELVHLSVNELNMTKQDLVLQGTANARKIEVIQDDFEVQIDPELGTPFIADVRLIDNKLMFKNNAIKFAVPLDQGNPLKGLDSISLTDATVNIDQDLITIDSAHLAVEQNQKKVSMLHARLECDPEGRFSTAIDDVCFKKARIQSRDKDRSPTVNMEYQDAISSVKIKMNEMGLSEEVLLADLSSIIGQYKDGVYNLQGAMFKCHRALEMLTPFDLEAFLQNCLVASEIEVNQFHANVSGINTQIDRPKFVLTSDEYQVNSDHLSFKTEEETSNVEELDLNCFKLPVDWTQINHYHLIKGCLVRLDSTVKEIVPTVQSIIIQNGEKVNVSKISDINVQVRNGQMSLTGKIKVWFRLNFKLEAEVSLDEQKGEILFYLKNTRVAGMNAKDLALNLIKKFISGTAIRIDGDKIYITI
;
A
#
# COMPACT_ATOMS: atom_id res chain seq x y z
N MET A 1 -26.62 53.95 24.43
CA MET A 1 -27.39 52.99 23.60
C MET A 1 -26.79 52.79 22.22
N LEU A 2 -26.60 53.81 21.38
CA LEU A 2 -25.90 53.65 20.08
C LEU A 2 -24.40 53.32 20.22
N LEU A 3 -23.70 53.92 21.19
CA LEU A 3 -22.28 53.62 21.46
C LEU A 3 -22.07 52.20 22.02
N SER A 4 -23.01 51.70 22.82
CA SER A 4 -23.03 50.33 23.34
C SER A 4 -23.47 49.30 22.30
N LEU A 5 -24.25 49.71 21.28
CA LEU A 5 -24.56 48.88 20.11
C LEU A 5 -23.36 48.83 19.13
N PHE A 6 -22.61 49.93 18.99
CA PHE A 6 -21.36 49.98 18.21
C PHE A 6 -20.23 49.19 18.87
N ILE A 7 -20.08 49.27 20.19
CA ILE A 7 -19.13 48.44 20.95
C ILE A 7 -19.61 46.98 20.97
N GLY A 8 -20.92 46.70 20.97
CA GLY A 8 -21.49 45.35 20.84
C GLY A 8 -21.34 44.72 19.45
N LEU A 9 -21.34 45.55 18.39
CA LEU A 9 -21.10 45.13 17.00
C LEU A 9 -19.60 45.01 16.69
N MET A 10 -18.74 45.78 17.40
CA MET A 10 -17.27 45.63 17.36
C MET A 10 -16.75 44.62 18.38
N SER A 11 -17.56 44.13 19.32
CA SER A 11 -17.20 43.00 20.21
C SER A 11 -17.49 41.63 19.59
N GLN A 12 -18.04 41.63 18.38
CA GLN A 12 -17.81 40.55 17.41
C GLN A 12 -16.84 41.07 16.33
N VAL A 13 -15.69 41.62 16.74
CA VAL A 13 -14.50 41.46 15.92
C VAL A 13 -14.33 39.95 15.84
N TRP A 14 -14.77 39.38 14.73
CA TRP A 14 -14.36 38.04 14.35
C TRP A 14 -12.84 38.12 14.41
N SER A 15 -12.23 37.42 15.37
CA SER A 15 -10.80 37.20 15.36
C SER A 15 -10.55 36.38 14.10
N ASN A 16 -10.40 37.05 12.97
CA ASN A 16 -10.06 36.43 11.70
C ASN A 16 -8.60 36.02 11.81
N GLU A 17 -8.38 34.97 12.59
CA GLU A 17 -7.09 34.32 12.70
C GLU A 17 -6.80 33.68 11.35
N LEU A 18 -5.70 34.09 10.74
CA LEU A 18 -5.33 33.72 9.39
C LEU A 18 -3.82 33.56 9.33
N VAL A 19 -3.37 32.44 8.76
CA VAL A 19 -2.00 32.31 8.27
C VAL A 19 -2.06 32.05 6.78
N HIS A 20 -1.48 32.97 6.01
CA HIS A 20 -1.32 32.85 4.57
C HIS A 20 0.16 32.90 4.21
N LEU A 21 0.68 31.79 3.68
CA LEU A 21 2.06 31.67 3.22
C LEU A 21 2.04 31.33 1.75
N SER A 22 2.63 32.17 0.91
CA SER A 22 2.75 31.93 -0.52
C SER A 22 4.20 31.94 -0.94
N VAL A 23 4.63 30.85 -1.58
CA VAL A 23 6.04 30.59 -1.93
C VAL A 23 6.12 30.24 -3.41
N ASN A 24 6.99 30.92 -4.15
CA ASN A 24 7.31 30.54 -5.53
C ASN A 24 8.13 29.26 -5.56
N GLU A 25 9.13 29.18 -4.68
CA GLU A 25 10.06 28.07 -4.63
C GLU A 25 10.68 27.94 -3.23
N LEU A 26 10.79 26.70 -2.74
CA LEU A 26 11.65 26.34 -1.60
C LEU A 26 12.42 25.09 -2.00
N ASN A 27 13.74 25.17 -2.02
CA ASN A 27 14.60 24.03 -2.26
C ASN A 27 15.62 23.94 -1.15
N MET A 28 15.68 22.80 -0.47
CA MET A 28 16.71 22.50 0.52
C MET A 28 17.26 21.10 0.29
N THR A 29 18.55 20.94 0.51
CA THR A 29 19.25 19.66 0.37
C THR A 29 20.29 19.54 1.47
N LYS A 30 20.50 18.32 1.96
CA LYS A 30 21.44 18.04 3.02
C LYS A 30 22.86 18.13 2.50
N GLN A 31 23.64 19.03 3.10
CA GLN A 31 25.06 19.23 2.84
C GLN A 31 25.77 19.21 4.19
N ASP A 32 26.79 18.35 4.35
CA ASP A 32 27.54 18.19 5.61
C ASP A 32 26.64 18.01 6.84
N LEU A 33 25.60 17.16 6.74
CA LEU A 33 24.58 16.88 7.76
C LEU A 33 23.59 18.02 8.05
N VAL A 34 23.70 19.16 7.38
CA VAL A 34 22.80 20.31 7.54
C VAL A 34 21.87 20.41 6.33
N LEU A 35 20.57 20.42 6.56
CA LEU A 35 19.58 20.70 5.51
C LEU A 35 19.58 22.20 5.22
N GLN A 36 20.00 22.60 4.01
CA GLN A 36 20.13 24.01 3.63
C GLN A 36 19.76 24.29 2.18
N GLY A 37 19.38 25.53 1.88
CA GLY A 37 19.07 25.98 0.52
C GLY A 37 18.42 27.36 0.52
N THR A 38 17.42 27.58 -0.34
CA THR A 38 16.81 28.89 -0.57
C THR A 38 15.28 28.82 -0.56
N ALA A 39 14.66 29.90 -0.10
CA ALA A 39 13.22 30.14 -0.20
C ALA A 39 12.97 31.46 -0.94
N ASN A 40 12.01 31.43 -1.86
CA ASN A 40 11.50 32.57 -2.60
C ASN A 40 10.01 32.74 -2.25
N ALA A 41 9.73 33.60 -1.26
CA ALA A 41 8.37 33.88 -0.82
C ALA A 41 7.74 35.04 -1.60
N ARG A 42 6.47 34.85 -1.98
CA ARG A 42 5.61 35.88 -2.59
C ARG A 42 4.91 36.71 -1.52
N LYS A 43 4.37 36.06 -0.50
CA LYS A 43 3.59 36.70 0.56
C LYS A 43 3.70 35.89 1.84
N ILE A 44 3.88 36.57 2.97
CA ILE A 44 3.74 35.99 4.30
C ILE A 44 2.79 36.91 5.05
N GLU A 45 1.67 36.38 5.53
CA GLU A 45 0.67 37.12 6.28
C GLU A 45 0.22 36.26 7.44
N VAL A 46 0.36 36.79 8.65
CA VAL A 46 -0.04 36.16 9.90
C VAL A 46 -0.86 37.18 10.66
N ILE A 47 -2.13 36.86 10.89
CA ILE A 47 -3.06 37.63 11.69
C ILE A 47 -3.51 36.72 12.81
N GLN A 48 -3.18 37.03 14.06
CA GLN A 48 -3.60 36.26 15.23
C GLN A 48 -3.81 37.21 16.41
N ASP A 49 -5.02 37.24 16.95
CA ASP A 49 -5.42 38.18 18.02
C ASP A 49 -5.01 39.64 17.70
N ASP A 50 -4.11 40.22 18.51
CA ASP A 50 -3.57 41.57 18.35
C ASP A 50 -2.22 41.60 17.59
N PHE A 51 -1.81 40.48 17.00
CA PHE A 51 -0.55 40.32 16.27
C PHE A 51 -0.79 40.21 14.76
N GLU A 52 -0.22 41.15 14.01
CA GLU A 52 -0.24 41.17 12.55
C GLU A 52 1.17 41.31 12.01
N VAL A 53 1.56 40.39 11.13
CA VAL A 53 2.79 40.49 10.34
C VAL A 53 2.44 40.25 8.88
N GLN A 54 2.73 41.23 8.04
CA GLN A 54 2.63 41.11 6.59
C GLN A 54 4.00 41.41 5.95
N ILE A 55 4.47 40.47 5.14
CA ILE A 55 5.54 40.65 4.17
C ILE A 55 4.88 40.50 2.81
N ASP A 56 4.61 41.63 2.18
CA ASP A 56 4.13 41.74 0.80
C ASP A 56 5.19 42.55 0.04
N PRO A 57 6.12 41.88 -0.66
CA PRO A 57 7.15 42.59 -1.38
C PRO A 57 6.51 43.44 -2.48
N GLU A 58 6.61 44.78 -2.35
CA GLU A 58 6.04 45.72 -3.33
C GLU A 58 6.33 45.27 -4.76
N LEU A 59 5.25 45.12 -5.56
CA LEU A 59 5.22 44.90 -7.02
C LEU A 59 6.56 44.43 -7.64
N GLY A 60 6.98 43.20 -7.31
CA GLY A 60 7.89 42.41 -8.15
C GLY A 60 9.26 42.02 -7.58
N THR A 61 9.66 42.44 -6.38
CA THR A 61 10.91 41.95 -5.75
C THR A 61 10.65 40.78 -4.80
N PRO A 62 10.89 39.51 -5.18
CA PRO A 62 10.61 38.38 -4.29
C PRO A 62 11.38 38.45 -2.97
N PHE A 63 10.77 38.00 -1.87
CA PHE A 63 11.49 37.78 -0.62
C PHE A 63 12.34 36.51 -0.77
N ILE A 64 13.61 36.69 -1.11
CA ILE A 64 14.59 35.60 -1.23
C ILE A 64 15.37 35.50 0.07
N ALA A 65 15.37 34.31 0.68
CA ALA A 65 16.11 34.02 1.91
C ALA A 65 16.92 32.72 1.78
N ASP A 66 18.11 32.73 2.38
CA ASP A 66 18.85 31.52 2.71
C ASP A 66 18.10 30.79 3.82
N VAL A 67 17.86 29.49 3.63
CA VAL A 67 17.18 28.63 4.60
C VAL A 67 18.14 27.58 5.12
N ARG A 68 18.21 27.42 6.45
CA ARG A 68 19.04 26.38 7.08
C ARG A 68 18.32 25.77 8.28
N LEU A 69 18.47 24.47 8.44
CA LEU A 69 18.06 23.75 9.64
C LEU A 69 19.28 23.53 10.55
N ILE A 70 19.40 24.34 11.60
CA ILE A 70 20.56 24.32 12.53
C ILE A 70 20.04 24.32 13.97
N ASP A 71 20.60 23.49 14.86
CA ASP A 71 20.31 23.47 16.30
C ASP A 71 18.82 23.42 16.64
N ASN A 72 18.06 22.55 15.94
CA ASN A 72 16.59 22.45 16.05
C ASN A 72 15.85 23.74 15.71
N LYS A 73 16.37 24.57 14.81
CA LYS A 73 15.71 25.79 14.33
C LYS A 73 15.73 25.83 12.81
N LEU A 74 14.56 26.08 12.22
CA LEU A 74 14.45 26.44 10.82
C LEU A 74 14.68 27.94 10.70
N MET A 75 15.83 28.32 10.12
CA MET A 75 16.28 29.70 10.03
C MET A 75 16.14 30.22 8.60
N PHE A 76 15.55 31.40 8.46
CA PHE A 76 15.44 32.15 7.22
C PHE A 76 16.25 33.45 7.37
N LYS A 77 17.14 33.72 6.43
CA LYS A 77 17.99 34.91 6.47
C LYS A 77 18.10 35.54 5.09
N ASN A 78 17.88 36.85 5.01
CA ASN A 78 18.30 37.67 3.89
C ASN A 78 19.13 38.86 4.37
N ASN A 79 19.39 39.83 3.50
CA ASN A 79 20.22 41.00 3.83
C ASN A 79 19.58 41.96 4.86
N ALA A 80 18.26 41.93 5.01
CA ALA A 80 17.50 42.85 5.86
C ALA A 80 16.97 42.20 7.14
N ILE A 81 16.53 40.95 7.05
CA ILE A 81 15.76 40.26 8.09
C ILE A 81 16.35 38.87 8.31
N LYS A 82 16.40 38.47 9.58
CA LYS A 82 16.65 37.10 10.01
C LYS A 82 15.53 36.70 10.96
N PHE A 83 14.85 35.60 10.68
CA PHE A 83 13.92 34.98 11.60
C PHE A 83 14.22 33.47 11.70
N ALA A 84 13.89 32.88 12.84
CA ALA A 84 14.11 31.46 13.08
C ALA A 84 12.97 30.90 13.92
N VAL A 85 12.45 29.75 13.49
CA VAL A 85 11.36 29.04 14.17
C VAL A 85 11.96 27.82 14.86
N PRO A 86 11.76 27.64 16.18
CA PRO A 86 12.18 26.42 16.86
C PRO A 86 11.38 25.22 16.34
N LEU A 87 12.03 24.07 16.26
CA LEU A 87 11.41 22.79 15.93
C LEU A 87 11.50 21.86 17.12
N ASP A 88 10.43 21.12 17.39
CA ASP A 88 10.40 20.13 18.45
C ASP A 88 11.40 18.99 18.22
N GLN A 89 11.73 18.24 19.29
CA GLN A 89 12.74 17.18 19.22
C GLN A 89 12.40 16.11 18.16
N GLY A 90 11.12 15.79 17.97
CA GLY A 90 10.62 14.81 16.99
C GLY A 90 10.26 15.36 15.61
N ASN A 91 10.57 16.62 15.28
CA ASN A 91 10.13 17.21 14.01
C ASN A 91 10.72 16.46 12.79
N PRO A 92 9.90 16.01 11.82
CA PRO A 92 10.34 15.16 10.71
C PRO A 92 11.32 15.85 9.76
N LEU A 93 11.37 17.19 9.73
CA LEU A 93 12.29 17.95 8.87
C LEU A 93 13.77 17.61 9.14
N LYS A 94 14.12 17.16 10.35
CA LYS A 94 15.50 16.77 10.71
C LYS A 94 15.98 15.52 9.99
N GLY A 95 15.04 14.64 9.65
CA GLY A 95 15.33 13.39 8.99
C GLY A 95 15.47 13.51 7.48
N LEU A 96 15.13 14.64 6.88
CA LEU A 96 15.10 14.81 5.43
C LEU A 96 16.51 14.91 4.83
N ASP A 97 16.62 14.40 3.62
CA ASP A 97 17.78 14.57 2.74
C ASP A 97 17.54 15.70 1.73
N SER A 98 16.30 15.82 1.23
CA SER A 98 15.91 16.95 0.38
C SER A 98 14.43 17.30 0.54
N ILE A 99 14.11 18.57 0.28
CA ILE A 99 12.75 19.06 0.10
C ILE A 99 12.75 20.10 -1.03
N SER A 100 11.81 19.95 -1.95
CA SER A 100 11.58 20.88 -3.06
C SER A 100 10.09 21.18 -3.14
N LEU A 101 9.75 22.45 -3.27
CA LEU A 101 8.38 22.95 -3.33
C LEU A 101 8.32 24.06 -4.37
N THR A 102 7.35 24.02 -5.28
CA THR A 102 7.13 25.08 -6.28
C THR A 102 5.67 25.50 -6.36
N ASP A 103 5.45 26.81 -6.56
CA ASP A 103 4.16 27.48 -6.60
C ASP A 103 3.20 26.93 -5.53
N ALA A 104 3.56 27.17 -4.27
CA ALA A 104 2.84 26.67 -3.13
C ALA A 104 2.15 27.79 -2.35
N THR A 105 0.99 27.46 -1.80
CA THR A 105 0.23 28.33 -0.91
C THR A 105 -0.30 27.50 0.26
N VAL A 106 -0.06 27.98 1.47
CA VAL A 106 -0.64 27.46 2.70
C VAL A 106 -1.61 28.51 3.22
N ASN A 107 -2.87 28.11 3.39
CA ASN A 107 -3.88 28.89 4.09
C ASN A 107 -4.29 28.11 5.33
N ILE A 108 -4.32 28.78 6.47
CA ILE A 108 -4.82 28.25 7.73
C ILE A 108 -5.85 29.24 8.23
N ASP A 109 -7.09 28.80 8.34
CA ASP A 109 -8.17 29.54 8.98
C ASP A 109 -8.99 28.58 9.88
N GLN A 110 -10.08 29.09 10.46
CA GLN A 110 -10.96 28.34 11.36
C GLN A 110 -11.84 27.30 10.66
N ASP A 111 -12.03 27.42 9.34
CA ASP A 111 -12.93 26.58 8.55
C ASP A 111 -12.17 25.51 7.77
N LEU A 112 -10.95 25.82 7.30
CA LEU A 112 -10.19 24.96 6.42
C LEU A 112 -8.68 25.27 6.48
N ILE A 113 -7.88 24.22 6.56
CA ILE A 113 -6.45 24.30 6.26
C ILE A 113 -6.25 23.79 4.84
N THR A 114 -5.66 24.61 3.97
CA THR A 114 -5.33 24.21 2.59
C THR A 114 -3.85 24.35 2.32
N ILE A 115 -3.25 23.32 1.73
CA ILE A 115 -1.90 23.38 1.16
C ILE A 115 -2.01 23.04 -0.32
N ASP A 116 -1.90 24.07 -1.15
CA ASP A 116 -1.86 23.96 -2.61
C ASP A 116 -0.40 23.97 -3.07
N SER A 117 -0.04 23.10 -4.01
CA SER A 117 1.30 23.09 -4.61
C SER A 117 1.29 22.58 -6.04
N ALA A 118 2.03 23.24 -6.93
CA ALA A 118 2.26 22.71 -8.28
C ALA A 118 3.20 21.49 -8.24
N HIS A 119 4.22 21.52 -7.38
CA HIS A 119 5.10 20.39 -7.13
C HIS A 119 5.63 20.43 -5.70
N LEU A 120 5.51 19.30 -5.01
CA LEU A 120 6.17 19.03 -3.73
C LEU A 120 6.96 17.74 -3.88
N ALA A 121 8.24 17.73 -3.54
CA ALA A 121 9.05 16.53 -3.45
C ALA A 121 9.83 16.52 -2.13
N VAL A 122 9.82 15.38 -1.46
CA VAL A 122 10.52 15.14 -0.21
C VAL A 122 11.28 13.83 -0.32
N GLU A 123 12.54 13.83 0.09
CA GLU A 123 13.38 12.64 0.14
C GLU A 123 13.94 12.45 1.54
N GLN A 124 13.86 11.21 2.02
CA GLN A 124 14.40 10.79 3.30
C GLN A 124 14.92 9.36 3.20
N ASN A 125 16.23 9.19 3.35
CA ASN A 125 16.95 7.94 3.15
C ASN A 125 16.63 7.34 1.77
N GLN A 126 16.03 6.15 1.76
CA GLN A 126 15.63 5.39 0.57
C GLN A 126 14.19 5.70 0.11
N LYS A 127 13.53 6.68 0.73
CA LYS A 127 12.12 6.99 0.51
C LYS A 127 12.00 8.33 -0.20
N LYS A 128 11.19 8.37 -1.25
CA LYS A 128 10.85 9.58 -2.00
C LYS A 128 9.35 9.72 -2.10
N VAL A 129 8.83 10.90 -1.79
CA VAL A 129 7.44 11.27 -2.05
C VAL A 129 7.44 12.48 -2.95
N SER A 130 6.74 12.42 -4.07
CA SER A 130 6.50 13.56 -4.94
C SER A 130 5.01 13.71 -5.20
N MET A 131 4.55 14.96 -5.22
CA MET A 131 3.17 15.33 -5.47
C MET A 131 3.17 16.37 -6.57
N LEU A 132 2.34 16.16 -7.60
CA LEU A 132 2.14 17.09 -8.70
C LEU A 132 0.70 17.60 -8.69
N HIS A 133 0.54 18.92 -8.83
CA HIS A 133 -0.76 19.60 -8.83
C HIS A 133 -1.63 19.19 -7.64
N ALA A 134 -1.04 19.12 -6.45
CA ALA A 134 -1.71 18.57 -5.27
C ALA A 134 -2.31 19.69 -4.42
N ARG A 135 -3.46 19.37 -3.84
CA ARG A 135 -4.14 20.15 -2.82
C ARG A 135 -4.43 19.23 -1.64
N LEU A 136 -3.84 19.56 -0.49
CA LEU A 136 -4.19 18.98 0.80
C LEU A 136 -5.22 19.88 1.47
N GLU A 137 -6.34 19.30 1.89
CA GLU A 137 -7.38 19.96 2.67
C GLU A 137 -7.50 19.26 4.02
N CYS A 138 -7.54 20.01 5.11
CA CYS A 138 -7.74 19.49 6.45
C CYS A 138 -8.83 20.30 7.17
N ASP A 139 -9.69 19.61 7.91
CA ASP A 139 -10.84 20.20 8.59
C ASP A 139 -10.50 20.49 10.06
N PRO A 140 -10.30 21.77 10.45
CA PRO A 140 -10.02 22.18 11.82
C PRO A 140 -11.25 22.16 12.75
N GLU A 141 -12.42 21.72 12.27
CA GLU A 141 -13.67 21.61 13.06
C GLU A 141 -14.12 22.94 13.69
N GLY A 142 -13.92 24.05 12.97
CA GLY A 142 -14.31 25.39 13.43
C GLY A 142 -13.35 26.01 14.45
N ARG A 143 -12.13 25.48 14.62
CA ARG A 143 -11.13 25.99 15.57
C ARG A 143 -9.79 26.24 14.91
N PHE A 144 -9.36 27.50 14.90
CA PHE A 144 -8.04 27.86 14.38
C PHE A 144 -6.94 27.07 15.10
N SER A 145 -6.03 26.49 14.33
CA SER A 145 -4.89 25.75 14.86
C SER A 145 -3.74 25.81 13.87
N THR A 146 -2.54 26.09 14.38
CA THR A 146 -1.29 25.98 13.63
C THR A 146 -0.64 24.60 13.75
N ALA A 147 -1.23 23.69 14.54
CA ALA A 147 -0.86 22.28 14.60
C ALA A 147 -1.45 21.52 13.40
N ILE A 148 -0.93 21.82 12.21
CA ILE A 148 -1.42 21.29 10.93
C ILE A 148 -1.39 19.77 10.93
N ASP A 149 -0.34 19.16 11.47
CA ASP A 149 -0.20 17.71 11.59
C ASP A 149 -1.37 17.11 12.38
N ASP A 150 -1.63 17.59 13.60
CA ASP A 150 -2.72 17.07 14.44
C ASP A 150 -4.10 17.21 13.77
N VAL A 151 -4.35 18.33 13.08
CA VAL A 151 -5.61 18.57 12.37
C VAL A 151 -5.73 17.65 11.15
N CYS A 152 -4.71 17.62 10.30
CA CYS A 152 -4.71 16.81 9.07
C CYS A 152 -4.77 15.31 9.35
N PHE A 153 -4.19 14.82 10.45
CA PHE A 153 -4.25 13.39 10.79
C PHE A 153 -5.64 12.95 11.28
N LYS A 154 -6.51 13.86 11.71
CA LYS A 154 -7.90 13.51 12.02
C LYS A 154 -8.71 13.38 10.74
N LYS A 155 -8.67 14.42 9.92
CA LYS A 155 -9.46 14.51 8.71
C LYS A 155 -8.71 15.30 7.65
N ALA A 156 -8.24 14.58 6.63
CA ALA A 156 -7.52 15.17 5.51
C ALA A 156 -7.99 14.60 4.18
N ARG A 157 -7.82 15.38 3.12
CA ARG A 157 -8.02 14.96 1.74
C ARG A 157 -6.90 15.48 0.87
N ILE A 158 -6.26 14.59 0.12
CA ILE A 158 -5.31 14.94 -0.94
C ILE A 158 -6.01 14.71 -2.27
N GLN A 159 -6.17 15.79 -3.04
CA GLN A 159 -6.81 15.80 -4.35
C GLN A 159 -6.06 16.70 -5.33
N SER A 160 -6.53 16.78 -6.58
CA SER A 160 -5.97 17.73 -7.53
C SER A 160 -6.30 19.16 -7.14
N ARG A 161 -5.31 20.04 -7.27
CA ARG A 161 -5.51 21.49 -7.31
C ARG A 161 -6.30 21.90 -8.57
N ASP A 162 -6.05 21.23 -9.70
CA ASP A 162 -6.66 21.53 -10.99
C ASP A 162 -7.80 20.56 -11.29
N LYS A 163 -9.03 21.06 -11.44
CA LYS A 163 -10.22 20.21 -11.70
C LYS A 163 -10.10 19.33 -12.97
N ASP A 164 -9.26 19.74 -13.91
CA ASP A 164 -9.03 19.05 -15.19
C ASP A 164 -7.77 18.18 -15.21
N ARG A 165 -7.06 18.06 -14.09
CA ARG A 165 -5.87 17.19 -13.95
C ARG A 165 -6.08 16.27 -12.76
N SER A 166 -5.57 15.05 -12.82
CA SER A 166 -5.48 14.21 -11.61
C SER A 166 -4.26 14.67 -10.81
N PRO A 167 -4.34 14.77 -9.46
CA PRO A 167 -3.10 14.90 -8.72
C PRO A 167 -2.31 13.62 -8.99
N THR A 168 -1.00 13.72 -8.96
CA THR A 168 -0.18 12.53 -8.98
C THR A 168 0.68 12.53 -7.73
N VAL A 169 0.32 11.69 -6.77
CA VAL A 169 1.21 11.36 -5.67
C VAL A 169 2.00 10.13 -6.07
N ASN A 170 3.32 10.28 -6.21
CA ASN A 170 4.24 9.17 -6.39
C ASN A 170 5.00 8.94 -5.10
N MET A 171 4.95 7.73 -4.58
CA MET A 171 5.84 7.27 -3.53
C MET A 171 6.79 6.23 -4.09
N GLU A 172 8.07 6.37 -3.78
CA GLU A 172 9.11 5.43 -4.19
C GLU A 172 9.92 4.99 -2.98
N TYR A 173 10.18 3.69 -2.90
CA TYR A 173 11.10 3.08 -1.96
C TYR A 173 12.02 2.14 -2.72
N GLN A 174 13.30 2.12 -2.36
CA GLN A 174 14.26 1.19 -2.95
C GLN A 174 15.40 0.84 -1.98
N ASP A 175 15.63 -0.45 -1.78
CA ASP A 175 16.80 -0.99 -1.09
C ASP A 175 17.57 -1.98 -1.97
N ALA A 176 18.42 -2.82 -1.36
CA ALA A 176 19.27 -3.76 -2.09
C ALA A 176 18.50 -4.92 -2.76
N ILE A 177 17.31 -5.27 -2.27
CA ILE A 177 16.57 -6.46 -2.71
C ILE A 177 15.12 -6.17 -3.11
N SER A 178 14.65 -4.95 -2.88
CA SER A 178 13.27 -4.55 -3.09
C SER A 178 13.15 -3.13 -3.61
N SER A 179 12.09 -2.90 -4.39
CA SER A 179 11.65 -1.55 -4.73
C SER A 179 10.13 -1.51 -4.83
N VAL A 180 9.53 -0.38 -4.48
CA VAL A 180 8.09 -0.18 -4.59
C VAL A 180 7.85 1.23 -5.11
N LYS A 181 7.00 1.34 -6.13
CA LYS A 181 6.49 2.60 -6.68
C LYS A 181 4.98 2.59 -6.59
N ILE A 182 4.43 3.56 -5.87
CA ILE A 182 2.98 3.73 -5.69
C ILE A 182 2.59 5.04 -6.36
N LYS A 183 1.60 4.98 -7.24
CA LYS A 183 0.99 6.15 -7.87
C LYS A 183 -0.46 6.26 -7.41
N MET A 184 -0.86 7.42 -6.91
CA MET A 184 -2.19 7.66 -6.37
C MET A 184 -2.86 8.88 -7.02
N ASN A 185 -4.16 8.78 -7.21
CA ASN A 185 -5.03 9.85 -7.72
C ASN A 185 -5.75 10.60 -6.59
N GLU A 186 -6.02 9.95 -5.47
CA GLU A 186 -6.72 10.57 -4.35
C GLU A 186 -6.41 9.82 -3.06
N MET A 187 -6.35 10.55 -1.95
CA MET A 187 -6.30 9.95 -0.62
C MET A 187 -7.19 10.74 0.33
N GLY A 188 -8.07 10.03 1.03
CA GLY A 188 -8.90 10.57 2.09
C GLY A 188 -8.56 9.92 3.42
N LEU A 189 -8.45 10.74 4.45
CA LEU A 189 -8.29 10.31 5.83
C LEU A 189 -9.49 10.83 6.63
N SER A 190 -10.10 9.95 7.39
CA SER A 190 -11.14 10.24 8.38
C SER A 190 -10.77 9.57 9.69
N GLU A 191 -11.52 9.82 10.76
CA GLU A 191 -11.26 9.23 12.07
C GLU A 191 -11.22 7.69 12.05
N GLU A 192 -12.03 7.06 11.20
CA GLU A 192 -12.19 5.60 11.17
C GLU A 192 -11.43 4.92 10.04
N VAL A 193 -11.22 5.61 8.92
CA VAL A 193 -10.67 4.97 7.71
C VAL A 193 -9.71 5.89 6.96
N LEU A 194 -8.67 5.25 6.40
CA LEU A 194 -7.92 5.77 5.26
C LEU A 194 -8.46 5.13 3.98
N LEU A 195 -8.79 5.96 3.01
CA LEU A 195 -9.17 5.57 1.66
C LEU A 195 -8.12 6.10 0.68
N ALA A 196 -7.64 5.28 -0.24
CA ALA A 196 -6.74 5.71 -1.29
C ALA A 196 -7.16 5.12 -2.64
N ASP A 197 -7.32 5.99 -3.63
CA ASP A 197 -7.47 5.61 -5.03
C ASP A 197 -6.09 5.56 -5.69
N LEU A 198 -5.64 4.35 -5.97
CA LEU A 198 -4.31 4.04 -6.49
C LEU A 198 -4.40 3.84 -8.00
N SER A 199 -3.67 4.63 -8.78
CA SER A 199 -3.55 4.37 -10.23
C SER A 199 -2.72 3.13 -10.50
N SER A 200 -1.62 2.94 -9.76
CA SER A 200 -0.79 1.74 -9.90
C SER A 200 0.14 1.51 -8.70
N ILE A 201 0.45 0.24 -8.40
CA ILE A 201 1.57 -0.15 -7.55
C ILE A 201 2.48 -1.07 -8.35
N ILE A 202 3.76 -0.72 -8.46
CA ILE A 202 4.78 -1.57 -9.08
C ILE A 202 5.80 -1.92 -8.00
N GLY A 203 5.85 -3.19 -7.63
CA GLY A 203 6.79 -3.74 -6.66
C GLY A 203 7.79 -4.68 -7.34
N GLN A 204 9.01 -4.71 -6.81
CA GLN A 204 9.99 -5.74 -7.09
C GLN A 204 10.52 -6.28 -5.77
N TYR A 205 10.64 -7.60 -5.68
CA TYR A 205 11.30 -8.29 -4.56
C TYR A 205 12.11 -9.45 -5.11
N LYS A 206 13.44 -9.43 -4.89
CA LYS A 206 14.40 -10.33 -5.52
C LYS A 206 14.21 -10.34 -7.05
N ASP A 207 13.90 -11.48 -7.64
CA ASP A 207 13.62 -11.71 -9.06
C ASP A 207 12.14 -11.53 -9.44
N GLY A 208 11.25 -11.34 -8.45
CA GLY A 208 9.82 -11.17 -8.65
C GLY A 208 9.42 -9.71 -8.95
N VAL A 209 8.56 -9.51 -9.94
CA VAL A 209 7.93 -8.22 -10.27
C VAL A 209 6.41 -8.33 -10.09
N TYR A 210 5.83 -7.36 -9.40
CA TYR A 210 4.41 -7.29 -9.04
C TYR A 210 3.83 -5.97 -9.53
N ASN A 211 2.68 -5.99 -10.18
CA ASN A 211 2.04 -4.80 -10.73
C ASN A 211 0.53 -4.84 -10.46
N LEU A 212 0.04 -3.93 -9.64
CA LEU A 212 -1.38 -3.68 -9.41
C LEU A 212 -1.76 -2.47 -10.25
N GLN A 213 -2.76 -2.62 -11.13
CA GLN A 213 -3.29 -1.53 -11.94
C GLN A 213 -4.68 -1.15 -11.44
N GLY A 214 -4.86 0.10 -11.04
CA GLY A 214 -6.11 0.64 -10.49
C GLY A 214 -6.55 -0.10 -9.23
N ALA A 215 -6.45 0.51 -8.06
CA ALA A 215 -6.91 -0.12 -6.83
C ALA A 215 -7.57 0.86 -5.87
N MET A 216 -8.63 0.40 -5.22
CA MET A 216 -9.21 1.07 -4.07
C MET A 216 -8.67 0.43 -2.81
N PHE A 217 -7.91 1.19 -2.02
CA PHE A 217 -7.37 0.75 -0.75
C PHE A 217 -8.16 1.36 0.40
N LYS A 218 -8.65 0.52 1.31
CA LYS A 218 -9.34 0.91 2.52
C LYS A 218 -8.64 0.30 3.73
N CYS A 219 -8.12 1.15 4.60
CA CYS A 219 -7.51 0.75 5.87
C CYS A 219 -8.35 1.26 7.03
N HIS A 220 -8.69 0.37 7.96
CA HIS A 220 -9.41 0.73 9.18
C HIS A 220 -8.44 1.22 10.26
N ARG A 221 -8.80 2.32 10.92
CA ARG A 221 -8.05 2.92 12.03
C ARG A 221 -8.60 2.42 13.36
N ALA A 222 -7.73 2.16 14.32
CA ALA A 222 -8.16 2.02 15.72
C ALA A 222 -8.41 3.41 16.32
N LEU A 223 -9.50 3.54 17.07
CA LEU A 223 -9.94 4.78 17.73
C LEU A 223 -8.91 5.34 18.74
N GLU A 224 -7.98 4.52 19.21
CA GLU A 224 -6.98 4.89 20.22
C GLU A 224 -5.81 5.72 19.67
N MET A 225 -5.74 5.95 18.35
CA MET A 225 -4.62 6.64 17.66
C MET A 225 -4.69 8.17 17.65
N LEU A 226 -5.53 8.77 18.49
CA LEU A 226 -5.84 10.18 18.36
C LEU A 226 -4.76 11.13 18.90
N THR A 227 -3.71 10.66 19.61
CA THR A 227 -2.53 11.48 19.96
C THR A 227 -1.37 10.67 20.60
N PRO A 228 -0.09 11.01 20.34
CA PRO A 228 0.46 11.58 19.11
C PRO A 228 0.51 10.53 17.99
N PHE A 229 0.58 10.98 16.73
CA PHE A 229 0.60 10.09 15.57
C PHE A 229 1.77 9.10 15.63
N ASP A 230 1.43 7.81 15.60
CA ASP A 230 2.38 6.72 15.49
C ASP A 230 2.16 6.02 14.13
N LEU A 231 3.08 6.28 13.20
CA LEU A 231 3.06 5.69 11.87
C LEU A 231 3.13 4.16 11.93
N GLU A 232 3.95 3.62 12.83
CA GLU A 232 4.09 2.18 12.97
C GLU A 232 2.75 1.60 13.38
N ALA A 233 2.18 2.12 14.48
CA ALA A 233 0.87 1.74 14.97
C ALA A 233 -0.20 1.85 13.87
N PHE A 234 -0.23 2.95 13.11
CA PHE A 234 -1.13 3.13 11.96
C PHE A 234 -1.01 1.99 10.94
N LEU A 235 0.22 1.65 10.54
CA LEU A 235 0.48 0.54 9.62
C LEU A 235 0.06 -0.81 10.24
N GLN A 236 0.25 -1.00 11.55
CA GLN A 236 -0.24 -2.19 12.27
C GLN A 236 -1.73 -2.35 12.11
N ASN A 237 -2.49 -1.28 12.25
CA ASN A 237 -3.95 -1.32 12.09
C ASN A 237 -4.39 -1.63 10.66
N CYS A 238 -3.69 -1.11 9.65
CA CYS A 238 -3.96 -1.51 8.27
C CYS A 238 -3.72 -3.01 8.04
N LEU A 239 -2.73 -3.60 8.72
CA LEU A 239 -2.53 -5.05 8.69
C LEU A 239 -3.59 -5.80 9.49
N VAL A 240 -4.17 -5.19 10.54
CA VAL A 240 -5.29 -5.77 11.31
C VAL A 240 -6.54 -5.88 10.45
N ALA A 241 -6.98 -4.78 9.83
CA ALA A 241 -8.17 -4.75 9.01
C ALA A 241 -8.00 -3.82 7.80
N SER A 242 -8.03 -4.40 6.61
CA SER A 242 -8.00 -3.65 5.35
C SER A 242 -8.67 -4.40 4.21
N GLU A 243 -9.00 -3.65 3.18
CA GLU A 243 -9.63 -4.14 1.97
C GLU A 243 -8.95 -3.48 0.78
N ILE A 244 -8.59 -4.31 -0.20
CA ILE A 244 -7.94 -3.87 -1.44
C ILE A 244 -8.71 -4.48 -2.60
N GLU A 245 -9.41 -3.65 -3.35
CA GLU A 245 -10.06 -4.03 -4.60
C GLU A 245 -9.19 -3.53 -5.75
N VAL A 246 -8.63 -4.44 -6.55
CA VAL A 246 -7.73 -4.10 -7.65
C VAL A 246 -8.44 -4.42 -8.95
N ASN A 247 -8.29 -3.61 -10.00
CA ASN A 247 -8.85 -3.92 -11.32
C ASN A 247 -8.09 -5.07 -11.98
N GLN A 248 -6.77 -5.02 -11.90
CA GLN A 248 -5.90 -6.06 -12.46
C GLN A 248 -4.60 -6.18 -11.66
N PHE A 249 -4.21 -7.42 -11.36
CA PHE A 249 -2.93 -7.74 -10.74
C PHE A 249 -2.11 -8.62 -11.67
N HIS A 250 -0.85 -8.24 -11.89
CA HIS A 250 0.13 -9.03 -12.62
C HIS A 250 1.31 -9.36 -11.72
N ALA A 251 1.80 -10.59 -11.78
CA ALA A 251 3.03 -10.99 -11.13
C ALA A 251 3.88 -11.81 -12.10
N ASN A 252 5.18 -11.51 -12.15
CA ASN A 252 6.17 -12.38 -12.79
C ASN A 252 7.15 -12.83 -11.72
N VAL A 253 7.07 -14.10 -11.35
CA VAL A 253 7.91 -14.70 -10.32
C VAL A 253 8.52 -15.97 -10.87
N SER A 254 9.85 -16.03 -10.92
CA SER A 254 10.63 -17.20 -11.34
C SER A 254 10.13 -17.85 -12.65
N GLY A 255 9.78 -17.01 -13.64
CA GLY A 255 9.34 -17.44 -14.98
C GLY A 255 7.84 -17.73 -15.10
N ILE A 256 7.06 -17.50 -14.05
CA ILE A 256 5.60 -17.66 -14.07
C ILE A 256 4.96 -16.29 -14.17
N ASN A 257 4.21 -16.06 -15.25
CA ASN A 257 3.39 -14.87 -15.40
C ASN A 257 1.99 -15.18 -14.90
N THR A 258 1.59 -14.52 -13.82
CA THR A 258 0.26 -14.61 -13.22
C THR A 258 -0.48 -13.33 -13.52
N GLN A 259 -1.72 -13.44 -13.96
CA GLN A 259 -2.67 -12.33 -14.05
C GLN A 259 -3.91 -12.70 -13.26
N ILE A 260 -4.38 -11.78 -12.42
CA ILE A 260 -5.60 -11.91 -11.65
C ILE A 260 -6.50 -10.73 -12.00
N ASP A 261 -7.70 -11.03 -12.49
CA ASP A 261 -8.68 -10.01 -12.85
C ASP A 261 -9.59 -9.74 -11.65
N ARG A 262 -9.74 -8.45 -11.37
CA ARG A 262 -10.57 -7.92 -10.27
C ARG A 262 -10.35 -8.60 -8.92
N PRO A 263 -9.11 -8.82 -8.45
CA PRO A 263 -8.93 -9.44 -7.15
C PRO A 263 -9.40 -8.51 -6.04
N LYS A 264 -10.07 -9.11 -5.07
CA LYS A 264 -10.41 -8.51 -3.80
C LYS A 264 -9.60 -9.19 -2.71
N PHE A 265 -8.75 -8.42 -2.04
CA PHE A 265 -7.98 -8.85 -0.88
C PHE A 265 -8.63 -8.27 0.37
N VAL A 266 -9.03 -9.13 1.31
CA VAL A 266 -9.61 -8.70 2.59
C VAL A 266 -8.76 -9.23 3.73
N LEU A 267 -8.34 -8.32 4.60
CA LEU A 267 -7.64 -8.62 5.84
C LEU A 267 -8.61 -8.34 6.98
N THR A 268 -8.79 -9.33 7.85
CA THR A 268 -9.54 -9.20 9.10
C THR A 268 -8.61 -9.53 10.27
N SER A 269 -9.09 -9.47 11.52
CA SER A 269 -8.29 -9.86 12.69
C SER A 269 -7.73 -11.27 12.56
N ASP A 270 -8.51 -12.19 11.99
CA ASP A 270 -8.26 -13.63 12.05
C ASP A 270 -7.96 -14.27 10.68
N GLU A 271 -8.18 -13.55 9.58
CA GLU A 271 -8.12 -14.13 8.25
C GLU A 271 -7.53 -13.21 7.17
N TYR A 272 -6.87 -13.85 6.21
CA TYR A 272 -6.54 -13.31 4.90
C TYR A 272 -7.47 -13.93 3.88
N GLN A 273 -8.22 -13.12 3.13
CA GLN A 273 -9.16 -13.57 2.12
C GLN A 273 -8.73 -13.02 0.74
N VAL A 274 -8.82 -13.88 -0.28
CA VAL A 274 -8.56 -13.52 -1.67
C VAL A 274 -9.69 -14.06 -2.52
N ASN A 275 -10.41 -13.16 -3.18
CA ASN A 275 -11.45 -13.51 -4.14
C ASN A 275 -11.08 -12.98 -5.52
N SER A 276 -11.33 -13.77 -6.56
CA SER A 276 -11.20 -13.32 -7.93
C SER A 276 -12.10 -14.12 -8.86
N ASP A 277 -12.67 -13.44 -9.86
CA ASP A 277 -13.49 -14.06 -10.90
C ASP A 277 -12.64 -14.91 -11.85
N HIS A 278 -11.43 -14.45 -12.18
CA HIS A 278 -10.59 -15.06 -13.20
C HIS A 278 -9.10 -14.88 -12.90
N LEU A 279 -8.35 -15.98 -12.95
CA LEU A 279 -6.89 -15.99 -12.86
C LEU A 279 -6.32 -16.74 -14.04
N SER A 280 -5.22 -16.24 -14.58
CA SER A 280 -4.44 -16.96 -15.57
C SER A 280 -3.00 -17.11 -15.10
N PHE A 281 -2.47 -18.31 -15.27
CA PHE A 281 -1.09 -18.67 -14.99
C PHE A 281 -0.44 -19.11 -16.29
N LYS A 282 0.62 -18.44 -16.68
CA LYS A 282 1.38 -18.73 -17.90
C LYS A 282 2.82 -19.05 -17.54
N THR A 283 3.18 -20.30 -17.80
CA THR A 283 4.56 -20.79 -17.78
C THR A 283 5.12 -20.84 -19.20
N GLU A 284 6.37 -21.27 -19.37
CA GLU A 284 6.93 -21.52 -20.71
C GLU A 284 6.19 -22.63 -21.46
N GLU A 285 5.66 -23.62 -20.73
CA GLU A 285 5.07 -24.84 -21.30
C GLU A 285 3.55 -24.74 -21.48
N GLU A 286 2.85 -24.02 -20.60
CA GLU A 286 1.39 -24.03 -20.59
C GLU A 286 0.76 -22.72 -20.09
N THR A 287 -0.51 -22.53 -20.46
CA THR A 287 -1.40 -21.55 -19.84
C THR A 287 -2.53 -22.30 -19.15
N SER A 288 -2.80 -21.92 -17.90
CA SER A 288 -3.89 -22.47 -17.09
C SER A 288 -4.78 -21.34 -16.61
N ASN A 289 -6.06 -21.42 -16.93
CA ASN A 289 -7.06 -20.46 -16.47
C ASN A 289 -7.85 -21.06 -15.31
N VAL A 290 -8.13 -20.23 -14.31
CA VAL A 290 -8.86 -20.55 -13.09
C VAL A 290 -10.06 -19.61 -13.02
N GLU A 291 -11.25 -20.18 -12.92
CA GLU A 291 -12.48 -19.42 -12.75
C GLU A 291 -12.95 -19.50 -11.29
N GLU A 292 -13.36 -18.36 -10.76
CA GLU A 292 -13.91 -18.15 -9.42
C GLU A 292 -13.05 -18.79 -8.32
N LEU A 293 -12.00 -18.07 -7.93
CA LEU A 293 -11.20 -18.38 -6.75
C LEU A 293 -11.81 -17.70 -5.52
N ASP A 294 -12.00 -18.50 -4.48
CA ASP A 294 -12.16 -18.04 -3.11
C ASP A 294 -11.08 -18.73 -2.28
N LEU A 295 -10.31 -17.96 -1.52
CA LEU A 295 -9.24 -18.45 -0.68
C LEU A 295 -9.30 -17.70 0.64
N ASN A 296 -9.36 -18.45 1.74
CA ASN A 296 -9.38 -17.96 3.10
C ASN A 296 -8.27 -18.66 3.88
N CYS A 297 -7.26 -17.91 4.29
CA CYS A 297 -6.19 -18.38 5.19
C CYS A 297 -6.38 -17.80 6.58
N PHE A 298 -6.01 -18.56 7.60
CA PHE A 298 -5.85 -18.01 8.94
C PHE A 298 -4.69 -17.04 8.99
N LYS A 299 -4.90 -15.95 9.71
CA LYS A 299 -3.91 -14.93 9.96
C LYS A 299 -3.29 -15.14 11.32
N LEU A 300 -1.99 -15.37 11.33
CA LEU A 300 -1.23 -15.43 12.57
C LEU A 300 -1.16 -14.03 13.20
N PRO A 301 -1.17 -13.92 14.54
CA PRO A 301 -0.92 -12.67 15.24
C PRO A 301 0.34 -11.98 14.70
N VAL A 302 0.23 -10.68 14.44
CA VAL A 302 1.28 -9.92 13.77
C VAL A 302 2.22 -9.33 14.81
N ASP A 303 3.49 -9.77 14.82
CA ASP A 303 4.61 -9.09 15.47
C ASP A 303 5.48 -8.47 14.38
N TRP A 304 5.56 -7.13 14.35
CA TRP A 304 6.26 -6.36 13.32
C TRP A 304 7.75 -6.68 13.21
N THR A 305 8.36 -7.16 14.28
CA THR A 305 9.76 -7.58 14.27
C THR A 305 9.98 -8.93 13.57
N GLN A 306 8.90 -9.68 13.30
CA GLN A 306 8.93 -11.05 12.79
C GLN A 306 8.17 -11.24 11.47
N ILE A 307 7.52 -10.20 10.93
CA ILE A 307 6.82 -10.30 9.65
C ILE A 307 7.85 -10.60 8.56
N ASN A 308 7.76 -11.80 8.01
CA ASN A 308 8.49 -12.21 6.82
C ASN A 308 7.51 -12.91 5.85
N HIS A 309 7.99 -13.25 4.66
CA HIS A 309 7.17 -13.90 3.63
C HIS A 309 6.63 -15.28 4.06
N TYR A 310 7.22 -15.93 5.08
CA TYR A 310 6.72 -17.18 5.64
C TYR A 310 5.51 -17.00 6.57
N HIS A 311 5.25 -15.81 7.10
CA HIS A 311 4.14 -15.57 8.04
C HIS A 311 2.77 -15.94 7.43
N LEU A 312 2.55 -15.52 6.18
CA LEU A 312 1.33 -15.87 5.43
C LEU A 312 1.23 -17.39 5.23
N ILE A 313 2.32 -18.04 4.81
CA ILE A 313 2.36 -19.47 4.54
C ILE A 313 2.04 -20.27 5.80
N LYS A 314 2.67 -19.93 6.94
CA LYS A 314 2.40 -20.55 8.23
C LYS A 314 0.93 -20.41 8.64
N GLY A 315 0.35 -19.23 8.43
CA GLY A 315 -1.08 -19.00 8.66
C GLY A 315 -1.98 -19.92 7.84
N CYS A 316 -1.73 -20.03 6.53
CA CYS A 316 -2.44 -20.96 5.65
C CYS A 316 -2.25 -22.44 6.05
N LEU A 317 -1.08 -22.82 6.60
CA LEU A 317 -0.84 -24.17 7.12
C LEU A 317 -1.62 -24.47 8.41
N VAL A 318 -1.89 -23.46 9.24
CA VAL A 318 -2.80 -23.61 10.39
C VAL A 318 -4.23 -23.84 9.88
N ARG A 319 -4.71 -22.97 9.00
CA ARG A 319 -6.01 -23.13 8.33
C ARG A 319 -6.00 -22.45 6.96
N LEU A 320 -6.40 -23.21 5.95
CA LEU A 320 -6.73 -22.74 4.62
C LEU A 320 -8.06 -23.39 4.20
N ASP A 321 -8.95 -22.59 3.64
CA ASP A 321 -10.09 -23.06 2.87
C ASP A 321 -10.06 -22.37 1.51
N SER A 322 -10.03 -23.14 0.44
CA SER A 322 -10.09 -22.58 -0.92
C SER A 322 -11.05 -23.36 -1.80
N THR A 323 -11.80 -22.63 -2.61
CA THR A 323 -12.62 -23.18 -3.68
C THR A 323 -12.23 -22.58 -5.00
N VAL A 324 -12.19 -23.44 -6.02
CA VAL A 324 -12.01 -23.07 -7.41
C VAL A 324 -13.12 -23.76 -8.21
N LYS A 325 -13.94 -22.98 -8.91
CA LYS A 325 -15.04 -23.54 -9.70
C LYS A 325 -14.53 -24.36 -10.87
N GLU A 326 -13.53 -23.85 -11.57
CA GLU A 326 -13.03 -24.48 -12.78
C GLU A 326 -11.56 -24.15 -13.04
N ILE A 327 -10.83 -25.15 -13.50
CA ILE A 327 -9.54 -25.00 -14.17
C ILE A 327 -9.71 -25.46 -15.62
N VAL A 328 -9.43 -24.57 -16.56
CA VAL A 328 -9.41 -24.85 -18.00
C VAL A 328 -7.95 -24.97 -18.46
N PRO A 329 -7.42 -26.18 -18.66
CA PRO A 329 -6.08 -26.37 -19.19
C PRO A 329 -6.05 -26.17 -20.71
N THR A 330 -4.97 -25.59 -21.24
CA THR A 330 -4.80 -25.42 -22.69
C THR A 330 -4.45 -26.74 -23.39
N VAL A 331 -3.72 -27.66 -22.72
CA VAL A 331 -3.43 -29.03 -23.19
C VAL A 331 -3.28 -29.94 -21.97
N GLN A 332 -3.94 -31.10 -21.93
CA GLN A 332 -3.65 -32.13 -20.94
C GLN A 332 -3.86 -33.54 -21.47
N SER A 333 -2.98 -34.45 -21.05
CA SER A 333 -3.23 -35.88 -21.02
C SER A 333 -2.81 -36.45 -19.66
N ILE A 334 -3.71 -37.14 -18.95
CA ILE A 334 -3.43 -37.88 -17.70
C ILE A 334 -3.26 -39.37 -18.01
N ILE A 335 -2.38 -40.06 -17.27
CA ILE A 335 -2.18 -41.50 -17.43
C ILE A 335 -3.11 -42.26 -16.48
N ILE A 336 -4.00 -43.09 -17.02
CA ILE A 336 -4.89 -43.97 -16.24
C ILE A 336 -4.30 -45.39 -16.12
N GLN A 337 -4.96 -46.30 -15.39
CA GLN A 337 -4.42 -47.59 -14.88
C GLN A 337 -3.82 -48.57 -15.90
N ASN A 338 -3.83 -48.27 -17.21
CA ASN A 338 -3.25 -49.10 -18.27
C ASN A 338 -2.13 -48.39 -19.07
N GLY A 339 -1.63 -47.24 -18.61
CA GLY A 339 -0.66 -46.45 -19.38
C GLY A 339 -1.29 -45.58 -20.48
N GLU A 340 -2.62 -45.65 -20.64
CA GLU A 340 -3.36 -44.83 -21.60
C GLU A 340 -3.37 -43.36 -21.17
N LYS A 341 -3.01 -42.49 -22.11
CA LYS A 341 -3.09 -41.03 -21.99
C LYS A 341 -4.51 -40.58 -22.33
N VAL A 342 -5.23 -40.04 -21.35
CA VAL A 342 -6.58 -39.51 -21.52
C VAL A 342 -6.54 -38.00 -21.45
N ASN A 343 -7.11 -37.33 -22.46
CA ASN A 343 -7.14 -35.89 -22.44
C ASN A 343 -8.12 -35.36 -21.38
N VAL A 344 -7.62 -34.52 -20.49
CA VAL A 344 -8.46 -33.82 -19.51
C VAL A 344 -8.96 -32.55 -20.16
N SER A 345 -10.28 -32.45 -20.29
CA SER A 345 -10.91 -31.26 -20.88
C SER A 345 -11.14 -30.15 -19.86
N LYS A 346 -11.30 -30.50 -18.58
CA LYS A 346 -11.71 -29.60 -17.50
C LYS A 346 -11.51 -30.25 -16.13
N ILE A 347 -11.14 -29.46 -15.13
CA ILE A 347 -11.20 -29.83 -13.72
C ILE A 347 -12.14 -28.84 -13.04
N SER A 348 -13.12 -29.30 -12.27
CA SER A 348 -14.15 -28.44 -11.67
C SER A 348 -14.43 -28.77 -10.22
N ASP A 349 -15.08 -27.84 -9.53
CA ASP A 349 -15.51 -27.95 -8.12
C ASP A 349 -14.34 -28.35 -7.21
N ILE A 350 -13.18 -27.71 -7.41
CA ILE A 350 -11.99 -27.99 -6.62
C ILE A 350 -12.16 -27.33 -5.27
N ASN A 351 -11.92 -28.09 -4.21
CA ASN A 351 -11.91 -27.61 -2.85
C ASN A 351 -10.62 -28.09 -2.18
N VAL A 352 -9.88 -27.14 -1.59
CA VAL A 352 -8.66 -27.39 -0.83
C VAL A 352 -8.90 -26.96 0.61
N GLN A 353 -8.64 -27.86 1.55
CA GLN A 353 -8.68 -27.56 2.97
C GLN A 353 -7.35 -27.95 3.59
N VAL A 354 -6.76 -27.05 4.37
CA VAL A 354 -5.63 -27.36 5.25
C VAL A 354 -6.06 -27.10 6.68
N ARG A 355 -5.73 -28.02 7.58
CA ARG A 355 -5.92 -27.90 9.03
C ARG A 355 -4.68 -28.43 9.74
N ASN A 356 -3.91 -27.55 10.37
CA ASN A 356 -2.68 -27.89 11.09
C ASN A 356 -1.74 -28.79 10.26
N GLY A 357 -1.47 -28.38 9.02
CA GLY A 357 -0.64 -29.11 8.05
C GLY A 357 -1.34 -30.29 7.37
N GLN A 358 -2.51 -30.73 7.81
CA GLN A 358 -3.24 -31.81 7.14
C GLN A 358 -4.07 -31.23 5.99
N MET A 359 -3.73 -31.60 4.75
CA MET A 359 -4.40 -31.13 3.53
C MET A 359 -5.35 -32.19 2.96
N SER A 360 -6.54 -31.74 2.56
CA SER A 360 -7.47 -32.49 1.71
C SER A 360 -7.79 -31.65 0.48
N LEU A 361 -7.58 -32.22 -0.71
CA LEU A 361 -7.94 -31.63 -1.99
C LEU A 361 -8.96 -32.54 -2.68
N THR A 362 -10.13 -32.01 -2.99
CA THR A 362 -11.18 -32.72 -3.72
C THR A 362 -11.54 -31.99 -5.00
N GLY A 363 -12.06 -32.71 -5.98
CA GLY A 363 -12.60 -32.10 -7.20
C GLY A 363 -13.17 -33.11 -8.19
N LYS A 364 -13.52 -32.61 -9.37
CA LYS A 364 -14.08 -33.41 -10.47
C LYS A 364 -13.24 -33.23 -11.72
N ILE A 365 -12.77 -34.32 -12.31
CA ILE A 365 -12.05 -34.30 -13.58
C ILE A 365 -13.01 -34.75 -14.68
N LYS A 366 -13.16 -33.92 -15.72
CA LYS A 366 -13.96 -34.25 -16.89
C LYS A 366 -13.06 -34.84 -17.99
N VAL A 367 -13.19 -36.15 -18.15
CA VAL A 367 -12.73 -36.89 -19.32
C VAL A 367 -13.96 -37.24 -20.18
N TRP A 368 -13.92 -38.34 -20.95
CA TRP A 368 -15.09 -38.95 -21.59
C TRP A 368 -16.24 -39.28 -20.62
N PHE A 369 -15.98 -39.30 -19.31
CA PHE A 369 -16.93 -39.32 -18.20
C PHE A 369 -16.43 -38.43 -17.05
N ARG A 370 -17.24 -38.21 -15.99
CA ARG A 370 -16.84 -37.41 -14.81
C ARG A 370 -16.26 -38.31 -13.72
N LEU A 371 -15.06 -37.99 -13.25
CA LEU A 371 -14.37 -38.67 -12.15
C LEU A 371 -14.24 -37.74 -10.95
N ASN A 372 -14.77 -38.16 -9.80
CA ASN A 372 -14.49 -37.48 -8.54
C ASN A 372 -13.14 -37.96 -8.00
N PHE A 373 -12.34 -37.05 -7.45
CA PHE A 373 -11.05 -37.38 -6.87
C PHE A 373 -10.90 -36.73 -5.49
N LYS A 374 -10.14 -37.39 -4.62
CA LYS A 374 -9.74 -36.90 -3.30
C LYS A 374 -8.26 -37.22 -3.07
N LEU A 375 -7.47 -36.20 -2.80
CA LEU A 375 -6.06 -36.28 -2.48
C LEU A 375 -5.85 -35.80 -1.05
N GLU A 376 -5.08 -36.55 -0.28
CA GLU A 376 -4.76 -36.23 1.10
C GLU A 376 -3.24 -36.15 1.25
N ALA A 377 -2.77 -35.12 1.93
CA ALA A 377 -1.35 -34.89 2.17
C ALA A 377 -1.10 -34.29 3.55
N GLU A 378 0.09 -34.48 4.06
CA GLU A 378 0.64 -33.66 5.13
C GLU A 378 1.56 -32.60 4.51
N VAL A 379 1.40 -31.35 4.94
CA VAL A 379 2.08 -30.18 4.38
C VAL A 379 2.82 -29.46 5.50
N SER A 380 4.10 -29.20 5.27
CA SER A 380 4.97 -28.53 6.25
C SER A 380 5.91 -27.54 5.56
N LEU A 381 6.37 -26.52 6.30
CA LEU A 381 7.34 -25.54 5.84
C LEU A 381 8.72 -25.81 6.47
N ASP A 382 9.77 -25.92 5.65
CA ASP A 382 11.17 -25.91 6.07
C ASP A 382 11.75 -24.51 5.81
N GLU A 383 11.72 -23.63 6.82
CA GLU A 383 12.19 -22.24 6.71
C GLU A 383 13.69 -22.13 6.41
N GLN A 384 14.50 -23.10 6.86
CA GLN A 384 15.95 -23.07 6.65
C GLN A 384 16.29 -23.31 5.18
N LYS A 385 15.49 -24.13 4.49
CA LYS A 385 15.65 -24.42 3.07
C LYS A 385 14.77 -23.56 2.17
N GLY A 386 13.78 -22.88 2.74
CA GLY A 386 12.74 -22.18 1.97
C GLY A 386 11.90 -23.15 1.13
N GLU A 387 11.57 -24.32 1.67
CA GLU A 387 10.82 -25.36 0.95
C GLU A 387 9.46 -25.64 1.62
N ILE A 388 8.39 -25.78 0.84
CA ILE A 388 7.14 -26.42 1.26
C ILE A 388 7.22 -27.90 0.89
N LEU A 389 7.03 -28.77 1.89
CA LEU A 389 7.01 -30.21 1.73
C LEU A 389 5.55 -30.70 1.74
N PHE A 390 5.17 -31.47 0.73
CA PHE A 390 3.94 -32.24 0.67
C PHE A 390 4.28 -33.73 0.77
N TYR A 391 3.76 -34.40 1.79
CA TYR A 391 3.82 -35.85 1.97
C TYR A 391 2.45 -36.47 1.66
N LEU A 392 2.35 -37.19 0.53
CA LEU A 392 1.08 -37.73 0.05
C LEU A 392 0.71 -39.01 0.83
N LYS A 393 -0.51 -39.09 1.37
CA LYS A 393 -0.97 -40.26 2.14
C LYS A 393 -1.51 -41.40 1.28
N ASN A 394 -2.08 -41.07 0.12
CA ASN A 394 -2.72 -42.05 -0.77
C ASN A 394 -1.81 -42.37 -1.96
N THR A 395 -1.71 -43.64 -2.33
CA THR A 395 -0.94 -44.08 -3.52
C THR A 395 -1.76 -44.02 -4.81
N ARG A 396 -3.09 -44.12 -4.72
CA ARG A 396 -4.00 -44.03 -5.89
C ARG A 396 -5.27 -43.23 -5.60
N VAL A 397 -5.72 -42.47 -6.59
CA VAL A 397 -6.97 -41.68 -6.57
C VAL A 397 -7.72 -41.88 -7.87
N ALA A 398 -8.96 -42.40 -7.81
CA ALA A 398 -9.75 -42.74 -9.00
C ALA A 398 -8.98 -43.59 -10.04
N GLY A 399 -8.13 -44.48 -9.53
CA GLY A 399 -7.25 -45.33 -10.31
C GLY A 399 -5.92 -44.69 -10.75
N MET A 400 -5.81 -43.37 -10.79
CA MET A 400 -4.56 -42.66 -11.10
C MET A 400 -3.59 -42.72 -9.93
N ASN A 401 -2.29 -42.63 -10.20
CA ASN A 401 -1.29 -42.40 -9.15
C ASN A 401 -1.52 -41.00 -8.55
N ALA A 402 -1.71 -40.94 -7.22
CA ALA A 402 -1.98 -39.69 -6.52
C ALA A 402 -0.87 -38.65 -6.71
N LYS A 403 0.37 -39.12 -6.78
CA LYS A 403 1.56 -38.30 -6.99
C LYS A 403 1.58 -37.66 -8.37
N ASP A 404 1.26 -38.44 -9.40
CA ASP A 404 1.22 -37.93 -10.78
C ASP A 404 0.09 -36.91 -10.93
N LEU A 405 -1.06 -37.15 -10.27
CA LEU A 405 -2.15 -36.18 -10.23
C LEU A 405 -1.76 -34.88 -9.50
N ALA A 406 -1.17 -34.98 -8.30
CA ALA A 406 -0.70 -33.81 -7.55
C ALA A 406 0.33 -33.02 -8.35
N LEU A 407 1.32 -33.69 -8.93
CA LEU A 407 2.37 -33.06 -9.71
C LEU A 407 1.81 -32.35 -10.95
N ASN A 408 0.87 -33.00 -11.67
CA ASN A 408 0.22 -32.40 -12.83
C ASN A 408 -0.64 -31.18 -12.48
N LEU A 409 -1.16 -31.10 -11.25
CA LEU A 409 -1.87 -29.91 -10.76
C LEU A 409 -0.89 -28.80 -10.34
N ILE A 410 0.14 -29.15 -9.57
CA ILE A 410 1.12 -28.18 -9.03
C ILE A 410 1.90 -27.49 -10.16
N LYS A 411 2.33 -28.23 -11.17
CA LYS A 411 3.10 -27.69 -12.32
C LYS A 411 2.37 -26.61 -13.12
N LYS A 412 1.05 -26.48 -12.95
CA LYS A 412 0.23 -25.43 -13.58
C LYS A 412 0.46 -24.06 -12.98
N PHE A 413 0.82 -24.04 -11.71
CA PHE A 413 0.88 -22.84 -10.89
C PHE A 413 2.32 -22.53 -10.47
N ILE A 414 3.22 -23.50 -10.62
CA ILE A 414 4.59 -23.45 -10.14
C ILE A 414 5.54 -23.99 -11.22
N SER A 415 6.64 -23.28 -11.44
CA SER A 415 7.67 -23.68 -12.39
C SER A 415 8.23 -25.05 -12.05
N GLY A 416 8.43 -25.90 -13.06
CA GLY A 416 8.99 -27.24 -12.87
C GLY A 416 10.36 -27.23 -12.19
N THR A 417 11.16 -26.16 -12.34
CA THR A 417 12.48 -26.03 -11.69
C THR A 417 12.39 -25.77 -10.18
N ALA A 418 11.25 -25.29 -9.68
CA ALA A 418 11.01 -25.10 -8.25
C ALA A 418 10.49 -26.38 -7.56
N ILE A 419 10.26 -27.46 -8.32
CA ILE A 419 9.70 -28.71 -7.79
C ILE A 419 10.77 -29.79 -7.74
N ARG A 420 11.04 -30.31 -6.55
CA ARG A 420 11.89 -31.48 -6.34
C ARG A 420 11.05 -32.65 -5.81
N ILE A 421 11.35 -33.86 -6.26
CA ILE A 421 10.60 -35.06 -5.92
C ILE A 421 11.56 -36.09 -5.30
N ASP A 422 11.18 -36.66 -4.16
CA ASP A 422 11.92 -37.76 -3.51
C ASP A 422 10.93 -38.74 -2.87
N GLY A 423 10.81 -39.94 -3.43
CA GLY A 423 9.79 -40.91 -3.02
C GLY A 423 8.36 -40.34 -3.10
N ASP A 424 7.64 -40.37 -1.99
CA ASP A 424 6.26 -39.85 -1.85
C ASP A 424 6.19 -38.38 -1.42
N LYS A 425 7.34 -37.69 -1.48
CA LYS A 425 7.47 -36.28 -1.08
C LYS A 425 7.61 -35.39 -2.31
N ILE A 426 6.86 -34.30 -2.31
CA ILE A 426 7.00 -33.19 -3.27
C ILE A 426 7.51 -32.00 -2.47
N TYR A 427 8.64 -31.44 -2.89
CA TYR A 427 9.24 -30.23 -2.32
C TYR A 427 9.05 -29.09 -3.31
N ILE A 428 8.66 -27.93 -2.80
CA ILE A 428 8.43 -26.71 -3.56
C ILE A 428 9.29 -25.60 -2.97
N THR A 429 10.26 -25.10 -3.73
CA THR A 429 11.11 -23.97 -3.32
C THR A 429 10.33 -22.66 -3.44
N ILE A 430 10.44 -21.78 -2.42
CA ILE A 430 9.78 -20.46 -2.31
C ILE A 430 10.78 -19.32 -2.53
#